data_AF-A0A960JYJ1-F1
#
_entry.id   AF-A0A960JYJ1-F1
#
_cell.length_a   1.000
_cell.length_b   1.000
_cell.length_c   1.000
_cell.angle_alpha   90.00
_cell.angle_beta   90.00
_cell.angle_gamma   90.00
#
_symmetry.space_group_name_H-M   'P 1'
#
loop_
_entity.id
_entity.type
_entity.pdbx_description
1 polymer ?
#
loop_
_entity_poly.entity_id
_entity_poly.type
_entity_poly.pdbx_seq_one_letter_code
_entity_poly.pdbx_strand_id
1 'polypeptide(L)'
;MSFRQLLHRLFPFSDRRRRQEELADEIHFHLEMAVEENLARGMDPTEARRQAHLAFGGVEQVKEAFRDQQGLPFVDHLFQDLRFALRSLSRRPVFTLLAVALLGLGIGGSAAVFSVVNAVVLSPLPGAGAERVVFLQETLGAQEVGGNPARLRDWQDRLGSFSAVAGSYGEAPVLLQRGEPRRLHVVRTFGPYLEALGLEPALGRAPTRQEARGAGQPVAVISDRLWRQVFGGGQEVIGGSLALDDSVYTVVGILPPGQFPRDIDAWIPAPPVFQEAPRGSQYLRLTARLGPEVSKEEAQAEL
;
A
#
# COMPACT_ATOMS: atom_id res chain seq x y z
N MET A 1 24.04 22.21 -7.09
CA MET A 1 23.84 22.04 -8.55
C MET A 1 22.36 22.17 -8.86
N SER A 2 21.98 23.10 -9.74
CA SER A 2 20.57 23.45 -9.96
C SER A 2 19.91 22.50 -10.97
N PHE A 3 18.69 22.04 -10.66
CA PHE A 3 17.84 21.16 -11.48
C PHE A 3 17.64 21.68 -12.92
N ARG A 4 17.73 23.01 -13.12
CA ARG A 4 17.68 23.66 -14.44
C ARG A 4 18.89 23.34 -15.33
N GLN A 5 20.09 23.15 -14.77
CA GLN A 5 21.28 22.77 -15.52
C GLN A 5 21.23 21.29 -15.96
N LEU A 6 20.55 20.45 -15.16
CA LEU A 6 20.34 19.03 -15.49
C LEU A 6 19.37 18.87 -16.67
N LEU A 7 18.28 19.65 -16.69
CA LEU A 7 17.29 19.62 -17.77
C LEU A 7 17.82 20.15 -19.11
N HIS A 8 18.68 21.17 -19.10
CA HIS A 8 19.34 21.65 -20.33
C HIS A 8 20.34 20.66 -20.92
N ARG A 9 20.87 19.74 -20.10
CA ARG A 9 21.69 18.62 -20.58
C ARG A 9 20.84 17.47 -21.12
N LEU A 10 19.65 17.24 -20.57
CA LEU A 10 18.78 16.11 -20.93
C LEU A 10 17.99 16.31 -22.24
N PHE A 11 17.84 17.54 -22.74
CA PHE A 11 17.14 17.83 -24.00
C PHE A 11 17.98 18.72 -24.94
N PRO A 12 18.91 18.15 -25.74
CA PRO A 12 19.79 18.92 -26.61
C PRO A 12 19.19 19.19 -28.01
N PHE A 13 17.86 19.16 -28.15
CA PHE A 13 17.20 19.14 -29.47
C PHE A 13 17.27 20.47 -30.25
N SER A 14 17.67 21.59 -29.64
CA SER A 14 17.60 22.91 -30.31
C SER A 14 18.93 23.55 -30.71
N ASP A 15 20.08 22.98 -30.35
CA ASP A 15 21.36 23.73 -30.39
C ASP A 15 22.48 23.04 -31.21
N ARG A 16 22.15 21.92 -31.87
CA ARG A 16 23.13 21.14 -32.65
C ARG A 16 23.65 21.90 -33.88
N ARG A 17 22.81 22.74 -34.48
CA ARG A 17 23.16 23.52 -35.68
C ARG A 17 24.09 24.69 -35.34
N ARG A 18 23.77 25.42 -34.28
CA ARG A 18 24.56 26.55 -33.79
C ARG A 18 25.96 26.14 -33.34
N ARG A 19 26.08 25.03 -32.59
CA ARG A 19 27.40 24.50 -32.18
C ARG A 19 28.23 23.97 -33.35
N GLN A 20 27.60 23.48 -34.41
CA GLN A 20 28.32 23.10 -35.64
C GLN A 20 28.83 24.32 -36.41
N GLU A 21 28.08 25.42 -36.40
CA GLU A 21 28.49 26.71 -36.98
C GLU A 21 29.65 27.31 -36.16
N GLU A 22 29.53 27.36 -34.82
CA GLU A 22 30.59 27.87 -33.92
C GLU A 22 31.91 27.07 -34.05
N LEU A 23 31.86 25.74 -34.15
CA LEU A 23 33.04 24.90 -34.35
C LEU A 23 33.67 25.11 -35.74
N ALA A 24 32.86 25.36 -36.78
CA ALA A 24 33.37 25.63 -38.12
C ALA A 24 34.09 26.99 -38.17
N ASP A 25 33.55 28.00 -37.48
CA ASP A 25 34.15 29.32 -37.37
C ASP A 25 35.47 29.28 -36.59
N GLU A 26 35.53 28.52 -35.49
CA GLU A 26 36.74 28.34 -34.68
C GLU A 26 37.87 27.65 -35.47
N ILE A 27 37.55 26.61 -36.24
CA ILE A 27 38.52 25.94 -37.12
C ILE A 27 39.04 26.89 -38.19
N HIS A 28 38.16 27.71 -38.79
CA HIS A 28 38.55 28.67 -39.82
C HIS A 28 39.51 29.72 -39.26
N PHE A 29 39.21 30.26 -38.08
CA PHE A 29 40.04 31.23 -37.38
C PHE A 29 41.45 30.69 -37.09
N HIS A 30 41.56 29.44 -36.62
CA HIS A 30 42.87 28.83 -36.37
C HIS A 30 43.68 28.57 -37.65
N LEU A 31 43.02 28.22 -38.75
CA LEU A 31 43.66 28.06 -40.05
C LEU A 31 44.17 29.40 -40.58
N GLU A 32 43.38 30.47 -40.48
CA GLU A 32 43.79 31.81 -40.91
C GLU A 32 44.99 32.32 -40.10
N MET A 33 44.97 32.16 -38.78
CA MET A 33 46.08 32.53 -37.91
C MET A 33 47.37 31.77 -38.25
N ALA A 34 47.27 30.47 -38.54
CA ALA A 34 48.42 29.66 -38.96
C ALA A 34 48.98 30.10 -40.33
N VAL A 35 48.11 30.55 -41.25
CA VAL A 35 48.53 31.14 -42.52
C VAL A 35 49.24 32.47 -42.30
N GLU A 36 48.71 33.35 -41.45
CA GLU A 36 49.32 34.64 -41.12
C GLU A 36 50.69 34.48 -40.44
N GLU A 37 50.85 33.54 -39.52
CA GLU A 37 52.14 33.23 -38.91
C GLU A 37 53.17 32.77 -39.95
N ASN A 38 52.77 31.91 -40.89
CA ASN A 38 53.66 31.42 -41.93
C ASN A 38 54.04 32.53 -42.93
N LEU A 39 53.12 33.44 -43.24
CA LEU A 39 53.39 34.65 -44.02
C LEU A 39 54.36 35.57 -43.28
N ALA A 40 54.18 35.77 -41.96
CA ALA A 40 55.08 36.58 -41.12
C ALA A 40 56.50 35.98 -41.03
N ARG A 41 56.63 34.65 -41.15
CA ARG A 41 57.92 33.94 -41.28
C ARG A 41 58.52 34.03 -42.68
N GLY A 42 57.90 34.76 -43.61
CA GLY A 42 58.40 35.04 -44.95
C GLY A 42 58.09 33.95 -45.99
N MET A 43 57.13 33.05 -45.73
CA MET A 43 56.71 32.07 -46.72
C MET A 43 55.87 32.70 -47.83
N ASP A 44 55.95 32.12 -49.04
CA ASP A 44 55.05 32.46 -50.14
C ASP A 44 53.58 32.16 -49.77
N PRO A 45 52.60 32.98 -50.17
CA PRO A 45 51.19 32.79 -49.80
C PRO A 45 50.60 31.43 -50.16
N THR A 46 51.05 30.81 -51.25
CA THR A 46 50.58 29.48 -51.65
C THR A 46 51.16 28.39 -50.75
N GLU A 47 52.43 28.53 -50.37
CA GLU A 47 53.11 27.60 -49.48
C GLU A 47 52.65 27.73 -48.02
N ALA A 48 52.40 28.96 -47.56
CA ALA A 48 51.89 29.24 -46.21
C ALA A 48 50.53 28.56 -45.96
N ARG A 49 49.62 28.62 -46.95
CA ARG A 49 48.32 27.92 -46.91
C ARG A 49 48.47 26.41 -46.93
N ARG A 50 49.35 25.89 -47.78
CA ARG A 50 49.61 24.45 -47.86
C ARG A 50 50.15 23.91 -46.53
N GLN A 51 51.13 24.58 -45.93
CA GLN A 51 51.70 24.22 -44.64
C GLN A 51 50.67 24.31 -43.50
N ALA A 52 49.83 25.35 -43.47
CA ALA A 52 48.77 25.49 -42.47
C ALA A 52 47.76 24.33 -42.53
N HIS A 53 47.33 23.94 -43.74
CA HIS A 53 46.41 22.80 -43.91
C HIS A 53 47.06 21.45 -43.57
N LEU A 54 48.35 21.27 -43.86
CA LEU A 54 49.09 20.05 -43.49
C LEU A 54 49.31 19.95 -41.98
N ALA A 55 49.65 21.07 -41.34
CA ALA A 55 49.87 21.15 -39.89
C ALA A 55 48.58 20.93 -39.09
N PHE A 56 47.43 21.34 -39.60
CA PHE A 56 46.13 21.12 -38.94
C PHE A 56 45.69 19.65 -38.95
N GLY A 57 46.26 18.80 -39.82
CA GLY A 57 46.05 17.35 -39.74
C GLY A 57 44.63 16.87 -40.09
N GLY A 58 44.02 17.43 -41.13
CA GLY A 58 42.73 16.96 -41.65
C GLY A 58 41.52 17.50 -40.88
N VAL A 59 40.99 18.62 -41.35
CA VAL A 59 39.84 19.32 -40.74
C VAL A 59 38.64 18.41 -40.44
N GLU A 60 38.35 17.44 -41.30
CA GLU A 60 37.21 16.54 -41.12
C GLU A 60 37.43 15.50 -40.02
N GLN A 61 38.67 15.06 -39.76
CA GLN A 61 38.96 14.12 -38.66
C GLN A 61 38.80 14.81 -37.30
N VAL A 62 39.20 16.09 -37.21
CA VAL A 62 39.00 16.90 -36.00
C VAL A 62 37.51 17.17 -35.74
N LYS A 63 36.74 17.45 -36.80
CA LYS A 63 35.27 17.59 -36.70
C LYS A 63 34.56 16.30 -36.30
N GLU A 64 34.98 15.14 -36.81
CA GLU A 64 34.43 13.84 -36.41
C GLU A 64 34.75 13.51 -34.95
N ALA A 65 36.00 13.70 -34.51
CA ALA A 65 36.40 13.46 -33.12
C ALA A 65 35.64 14.35 -32.12
N PHE A 66 35.37 15.61 -32.49
CA PHE A 66 34.55 16.52 -31.68
C PHE A 66 33.05 16.16 -31.69
N ARG A 67 32.53 15.63 -32.81
CA ARG A 67 31.13 15.16 -32.90
C ARG A 67 30.84 14.01 -31.96
N ASP A 68 31.77 13.07 -31.81
CA ASP A 68 31.61 11.92 -30.91
C ASP A 68 31.72 12.30 -29.43
N GLN A 69 32.42 13.39 -29.11
CA GLN A 69 32.61 13.87 -27.74
C GLN A 69 31.53 14.84 -27.23
N GLN A 70 30.80 15.54 -28.11
CA GLN A 70 29.88 16.62 -27.72
C GLN A 70 28.39 16.24 -27.60
N GLY A 71 28.01 15.01 -27.95
CA GLY A 71 26.66 14.48 -27.71
C GLY A 71 26.51 13.92 -26.29
N LEU A 72 25.28 13.67 -25.85
CA LEU A 72 25.01 12.56 -24.91
C LEU A 72 24.66 11.37 -25.81
N PRO A 73 25.64 10.63 -26.35
CA PRO A 73 25.38 9.64 -27.41
C PRO A 73 24.37 8.61 -26.91
N PHE A 74 24.43 8.30 -25.62
CA PHE A 74 23.50 7.41 -24.94
C PHE A 74 22.03 7.81 -25.07
N VAL A 75 21.67 9.09 -24.95
CA VAL A 75 20.26 9.52 -25.01
C VAL A 75 19.75 9.47 -26.44
N ASP A 76 20.54 9.94 -27.40
CA ASP A 76 20.19 9.90 -28.82
C ASP A 76 20.07 8.45 -29.31
N HIS A 77 21.00 7.57 -28.90
CA HIS A 77 20.95 6.15 -29.19
C HIS A 77 19.74 5.48 -28.52
N LEU A 78 19.45 5.78 -27.25
CA LEU A 78 18.29 5.22 -26.54
C LEU A 78 16.96 5.60 -27.23
N PHE A 79 16.81 6.84 -27.70
CA PHE A 79 15.62 7.26 -28.45
C PHE A 79 15.52 6.61 -29.83
N GLN A 80 16.64 6.49 -30.55
CA GLN A 80 16.69 5.76 -31.82
C GLN A 80 16.30 4.29 -31.61
N ASP A 81 16.89 3.63 -30.61
CA ASP A 81 16.62 2.23 -30.27
C ASP A 81 15.16 2.03 -29.85
N LEU A 82 14.61 2.92 -29.02
CA LEU A 82 13.20 2.86 -28.61
C LEU A 82 12.26 3.02 -29.81
N ARG A 83 12.53 3.98 -30.70
CA ARG A 83 11.75 4.17 -31.93
C ARG A 83 11.86 2.97 -32.85
N PHE A 84 13.04 2.37 -32.97
CA PHE A 84 13.27 1.19 -33.78
C PHE A 84 12.56 -0.04 -33.20
N ALA A 85 12.62 -0.23 -31.89
CA ALA A 85 11.92 -1.28 -31.16
C ALA A 85 10.40 -1.14 -31.34
N LEU A 86 9.82 0.05 -31.16
CA LEU A 86 8.39 0.29 -31.38
C LEU A 86 7.97 0.01 -32.83
N ARG A 87 8.79 0.39 -33.82
CA ARG A 87 8.52 0.09 -35.24
C ARG A 87 8.66 -1.41 -35.54
N SER A 88 9.53 -2.11 -34.84
CA SER A 88 9.68 -3.57 -34.96
C SER A 88 8.47 -4.29 -34.37
N LEU A 89 8.00 -3.86 -33.19
CA LEU A 89 6.81 -4.39 -32.52
C LEU A 89 5.53 -4.19 -33.35
N SER A 90 5.39 -3.04 -34.02
CA SER A 90 4.21 -2.77 -34.87
C SER A 90 4.21 -3.56 -36.19
N ARG A 91 5.38 -4.04 -36.64
CA ARG A 91 5.49 -4.91 -37.82
C ARG A 91 5.11 -6.36 -37.57
N ARG A 92 5.04 -6.80 -36.29
CA ARG A 92 4.68 -8.17 -35.90
C ARG A 92 3.53 -8.16 -34.89
N PRO A 93 2.33 -7.69 -35.28
CA PRO A 93 1.25 -7.38 -34.34
C PRO A 93 0.77 -8.60 -33.54
N VAL A 94 0.69 -9.78 -34.14
CA VAL A 94 0.22 -11.00 -33.46
C VAL A 94 1.17 -11.44 -32.34
N PHE A 95 2.48 -11.48 -32.62
CA PHE A 95 3.48 -11.82 -31.61
C PHE A 95 3.52 -10.78 -30.49
N THR A 96 3.50 -9.49 -30.84
CA THR A 96 3.47 -8.41 -29.85
C THR A 96 2.23 -8.50 -28.96
N LEU A 97 1.04 -8.77 -29.53
CA LEU A 97 -0.19 -8.93 -28.75
C LEU A 97 -0.11 -10.11 -27.78
N LEU A 98 0.41 -11.26 -28.23
CA LEU A 98 0.60 -12.43 -27.35
C LEU A 98 1.59 -12.14 -26.22
N ALA A 99 2.72 -11.49 -26.52
CA ALA A 99 3.71 -11.12 -25.53
C ALA A 99 3.14 -10.12 -24.50
N VAL A 100 2.41 -9.09 -24.96
CA VAL A 100 1.74 -8.10 -24.10
C VAL A 100 0.66 -8.77 -23.25
N ALA A 101 -0.12 -9.70 -23.80
CA ALA A 101 -1.14 -10.43 -23.06
C ALA A 101 -0.52 -11.29 -21.95
N LEU A 102 0.54 -12.06 -22.25
CA LEU A 102 1.24 -12.90 -21.28
C LEU A 102 1.88 -12.06 -20.16
N LEU A 103 2.57 -10.98 -20.51
CA LEU A 103 3.15 -10.05 -19.53
C LEU A 103 2.06 -9.37 -18.69
N GLY A 104 0.99 -8.89 -19.33
CA GLY A 104 -0.14 -8.25 -18.67
C GLY A 104 -0.83 -9.20 -17.69
N LEU A 105 -0.99 -10.47 -18.06
CA LEU A 105 -1.62 -11.49 -17.21
C LEU A 105 -0.72 -11.87 -16.03
N GLY A 106 0.60 -11.98 -16.23
CA GLY A 106 1.56 -12.23 -15.14
C GLY A 106 1.67 -11.06 -14.16
N ILE A 107 1.79 -9.83 -14.67
CA ILE A 107 1.84 -8.61 -13.86
C ILE A 107 0.51 -8.40 -13.14
N GLY A 108 -0.60 -8.51 -13.85
CA GLY A 108 -1.95 -8.36 -13.31
C GLY A 108 -2.27 -9.42 -12.26
N GLY A 109 -1.92 -10.67 -12.49
CA GLY A 109 -2.08 -11.75 -11.52
C GLY A 109 -1.28 -11.50 -10.25
N SER A 110 -0.02 -11.12 -10.38
CA SER A 110 0.85 -10.79 -9.23
C SER A 110 0.32 -9.59 -8.45
N ALA A 111 -0.12 -8.53 -9.15
CA ALA A 111 -0.71 -7.34 -8.54
C ALA A 111 -2.05 -7.64 -7.86
N ALA A 112 -2.87 -8.53 -8.42
CA ALA A 112 -4.14 -8.95 -7.83
C ALA A 112 -3.93 -9.73 -6.52
N VAL A 113 -3.00 -10.70 -6.52
CA VAL A 113 -2.62 -11.43 -5.30
C VAL A 113 -2.11 -10.47 -4.24
N PHE A 114 -1.17 -9.58 -4.60
CA PHE A 114 -0.66 -8.59 -3.66
C PHE A 114 -1.75 -7.64 -3.15
N SER A 115 -2.71 -7.26 -4.00
CA SER A 115 -3.85 -6.42 -3.59
C SER A 115 -4.73 -7.13 -2.56
N VAL A 116 -5.01 -8.43 -2.74
CA VAL A 116 -5.75 -9.22 -1.76
C VAL A 116 -4.96 -9.37 -0.46
N VAL A 117 -3.67 -9.70 -0.53
CA VAL A 117 -2.81 -9.78 0.65
C VAL A 117 -2.75 -8.45 1.37
N ASN A 118 -2.61 -7.33 0.66
CA ASN A 118 -2.59 -6.01 1.27
C ASN A 118 -3.95 -5.65 1.90
N ALA A 119 -5.06 -6.01 1.27
CA ALA A 119 -6.39 -5.78 1.80
C ALA A 119 -6.69 -6.63 3.06
N VAL A 120 -6.19 -7.86 3.11
CA VAL A 120 -6.53 -8.84 4.17
C VAL A 120 -5.51 -8.87 5.30
N VAL A 121 -4.21 -8.75 4.98
CA VAL A 121 -3.10 -8.94 5.92
C VAL A 121 -2.46 -7.62 6.36
N LEU A 122 -2.33 -6.65 5.44
CA LEU A 122 -1.53 -5.45 5.68
C LEU A 122 -2.35 -4.17 5.89
N SER A 123 -3.67 -4.20 5.70
CA SER A 123 -4.50 -3.04 6.01
C SER A 123 -4.46 -2.81 7.51
N PRO A 124 -3.92 -1.68 8.00
CA PRO A 124 -3.92 -1.39 9.42
C PRO A 124 -5.37 -1.40 9.90
N LEU A 125 -5.62 -2.02 11.06
CA LEU A 125 -6.91 -1.95 11.73
C LEU A 125 -7.29 -0.46 11.79
N PRO A 126 -8.35 -0.01 11.12
CA PRO A 126 -8.70 1.39 11.16
C PRO A 126 -9.25 1.69 12.55
N GLY A 127 -8.70 2.72 13.21
CA GLY A 127 -9.04 3.04 14.59
C GLY A 127 -7.97 3.90 15.25
N ALA A 128 -8.37 4.67 16.25
CA ALA A 128 -7.42 5.42 17.05
C ALA A 128 -6.52 4.45 17.83
N GLY A 129 -5.21 4.57 17.66
CA GLY A 129 -4.25 3.76 18.42
C GLY A 129 -4.15 2.30 17.99
N ALA A 130 -4.32 2.01 16.68
CA ALA A 130 -4.21 0.66 16.12
C ALA A 130 -2.84 0.00 16.38
N GLU A 131 -1.78 0.80 16.53
CA GLU A 131 -0.42 0.36 16.87
C GLU A 131 -0.32 -0.29 18.26
N ARG A 132 -1.31 -0.04 19.13
CA ARG A 132 -1.38 -0.56 20.50
C ARG A 132 -2.23 -1.81 20.61
N VAL A 133 -2.92 -2.20 19.53
CA VAL A 133 -3.70 -3.43 19.47
C VAL A 133 -2.76 -4.58 19.15
N VAL A 134 -2.77 -5.60 20.00
CA VAL A 134 -1.97 -6.81 19.82
C VAL A 134 -2.85 -8.03 19.89
N PHE A 135 -2.48 -9.07 19.16
CA PHE A 135 -3.09 -10.39 19.30
C PHE A 135 -2.29 -11.21 20.29
N LEU A 136 -2.99 -11.80 21.24
CA LEU A 136 -2.37 -12.71 22.19
C LEU A 136 -2.51 -14.12 21.65
N GLN A 137 -1.37 -14.81 21.51
CA GLN A 137 -1.33 -16.12 20.89
C GLN A 137 -0.77 -17.14 21.87
N GLU A 138 -1.48 -18.25 21.99
CA GLU A 138 -1.04 -19.37 22.81
C GLU A 138 -0.30 -20.38 21.94
N THR A 139 0.78 -20.94 22.47
CA THR A 139 1.52 -22.02 21.83
C THR A 139 1.52 -23.27 22.71
N LEU A 140 1.05 -24.39 22.16
CA LEU A 140 1.23 -25.72 22.74
C LEU A 140 2.40 -26.41 22.02
N GLY A 141 3.58 -26.31 22.62
CA GLY A 141 4.83 -26.73 21.96
C GLY A 141 5.14 -25.83 20.77
N ALA A 142 5.22 -26.40 19.57
CA ALA A 142 5.46 -25.67 18.33
C ALA A 142 4.17 -25.25 17.59
N GLN A 143 2.99 -25.62 18.11
CA GLN A 143 1.71 -25.29 17.46
C GLN A 143 1.05 -24.10 18.14
N GLU A 144 0.65 -23.13 17.31
CA GLU A 144 -0.25 -22.06 17.72
C GLU A 144 -1.65 -22.63 17.92
N VAL A 145 -2.28 -22.28 19.04
CA VAL A 145 -3.63 -22.69 19.37
C VAL A 145 -4.51 -21.49 19.67
N GLY A 146 -5.80 -21.63 19.40
CA GLY A 146 -6.78 -20.61 19.75
C GLY A 146 -6.87 -20.42 21.26
N GLY A 147 -7.21 -19.20 21.68
CA GLY A 147 -7.51 -18.92 23.07
C GLY A 147 -8.79 -19.61 23.53
N ASN A 148 -8.95 -19.73 24.84
CA ASN A 148 -10.18 -20.23 25.45
C ASN A 148 -10.82 -19.20 26.41
N PRO A 149 -12.14 -19.25 26.63
CA PRO A 149 -12.83 -18.27 27.49
C PRO A 149 -12.34 -18.24 28.94
N ALA A 150 -11.93 -19.37 29.49
CA ALA A 150 -11.45 -19.46 30.87
C ALA A 150 -10.10 -18.76 31.04
N ARG A 151 -9.17 -18.92 30.09
CA ARG A 151 -7.87 -18.24 30.09
C ARG A 151 -8.02 -16.75 29.82
N LEU A 152 -8.94 -16.36 28.95
CA LEU A 152 -9.29 -14.95 28.76
C LEU A 152 -9.68 -14.29 30.10
N ARG A 153 -10.49 -14.95 30.93
CA ARG A 153 -10.82 -14.44 32.27
C ARG A 153 -9.58 -14.35 33.16
N ASP A 154 -8.77 -15.42 33.21
CA ASP A 154 -7.53 -15.43 33.99
C ASP A 154 -6.60 -14.27 33.58
N TRP A 155 -6.54 -13.94 32.29
CA TRP A 155 -5.71 -12.85 31.75
C TRP A 155 -6.30 -11.46 32.00
N GLN A 156 -7.62 -11.30 31.95
CA GLN A 156 -8.29 -10.04 32.32
C GLN A 156 -8.02 -9.65 33.77
N ASP A 157 -7.87 -10.64 34.66
CA ASP A 157 -7.64 -10.39 36.09
C ASP A 157 -6.15 -10.24 36.45
N ARG A 158 -5.24 -10.83 35.65
CA ARG A 158 -3.81 -10.93 35.99
C ARG A 158 -2.88 -9.99 35.25
N LEU A 159 -3.22 -9.59 34.02
CA LEU A 159 -2.28 -8.83 33.19
C LEU A 159 -2.46 -7.32 33.39
N GLY A 160 -1.50 -6.68 34.03
CA GLY A 160 -1.49 -5.23 34.27
C GLY A 160 -0.99 -4.41 33.08
N SER A 161 -0.22 -5.02 32.17
CA SER A 161 0.34 -4.35 30.99
C SER A 161 -0.70 -3.98 29.93
N PHE A 162 -1.92 -4.53 30.02
CA PHE A 162 -2.98 -4.30 29.03
C PHE A 162 -4.12 -3.49 29.63
N SER A 163 -4.49 -2.41 28.95
CA SER A 163 -5.68 -1.60 29.29
C SER A 163 -7.00 -2.33 29.08
N ALA A 164 -7.04 -3.25 28.10
CA ALA A 164 -8.19 -4.08 27.82
C ALA A 164 -7.74 -5.41 27.20
N VAL A 165 -8.33 -6.52 27.65
CA VAL A 165 -8.12 -7.86 27.09
C VAL A 165 -9.48 -8.44 26.72
N ALA A 166 -9.62 -8.92 25.49
CA ALA A 166 -10.87 -9.38 24.93
C ALA A 166 -10.68 -10.61 24.04
N GLY A 167 -11.78 -11.27 23.70
CA GLY A 167 -11.79 -12.42 22.79
C GLY A 167 -12.81 -12.22 21.69
N SER A 168 -12.58 -12.88 20.56
CA SER A 168 -13.54 -12.93 19.46
C SER A 168 -13.56 -14.27 18.75
N TYR A 169 -14.71 -14.61 18.18
CA TYR A 169 -14.80 -15.62 17.12
C TYR A 169 -15.83 -15.22 16.08
N GLY A 170 -15.66 -15.66 14.84
CA GLY A 170 -16.54 -15.34 13.72
C GLY A 170 -17.66 -16.36 13.55
N GLU A 171 -18.86 -15.88 13.21
CA GLU A 171 -20.01 -16.69 12.79
C GLU A 171 -20.64 -16.09 11.53
N ALA A 172 -21.44 -16.89 10.83
CA ALA A 172 -22.18 -16.47 9.64
C ALA A 172 -23.70 -16.75 9.77
N PRO A 173 -24.39 -16.15 10.76
CA PRO A 173 -25.83 -16.38 10.97
C PRO A 173 -26.68 -15.77 9.85
N VAL A 174 -27.94 -16.19 9.77
CA VAL A 174 -28.90 -15.70 8.77
C VAL A 174 -29.79 -14.64 9.40
N LEU A 175 -29.78 -13.44 8.82
CA LEU A 175 -30.77 -12.40 9.08
C LEU A 175 -32.14 -12.83 8.54
N LEU A 176 -33.14 -12.87 9.42
CA LEU A 176 -34.52 -13.25 9.07
C LEU A 176 -35.45 -12.03 8.84
N GLN A 177 -34.91 -10.82 8.91
CA GLN A 177 -35.68 -9.58 8.88
C GLN A 177 -35.93 -9.10 7.43
N ARG A 178 -37.13 -8.56 7.16
CA ARG A 178 -37.52 -7.92 5.87
C ARG A 178 -37.57 -8.83 4.64
N GLY A 179 -37.85 -10.13 4.82
CA GLY A 179 -38.37 -11.01 3.77
C GLY A 179 -37.33 -11.76 2.92
N GLU A 180 -36.08 -11.29 2.86
CA GLU A 180 -34.99 -12.03 2.20
C GLU A 180 -33.94 -12.52 3.22
N PRO A 181 -33.80 -13.84 3.40
CA PRO A 181 -32.74 -14.40 4.23
C PRO A 181 -31.36 -13.97 3.74
N ARG A 182 -30.57 -13.35 4.61
CA ARG A 182 -29.22 -12.88 4.28
C ARG A 182 -28.22 -13.39 5.29
N ARG A 183 -27.14 -14.04 4.84
CA ARG A 183 -26.00 -14.34 5.70
C ARG A 183 -25.25 -13.08 6.08
N LEU A 184 -25.07 -12.86 7.37
CA LEU A 184 -24.27 -11.78 7.92
C LEU A 184 -22.97 -12.34 8.47
N HIS A 185 -21.87 -11.59 8.39
CA HIS A 185 -20.66 -11.95 9.13
C HIS A 185 -20.71 -11.28 10.51
N VAL A 186 -20.81 -12.10 11.54
CA VAL A 186 -20.96 -11.63 12.92
C VAL A 186 -19.70 -11.99 13.69
N VAL A 187 -19.19 -11.02 14.46
CA VAL A 187 -18.15 -11.27 15.45
C VAL A 187 -18.80 -11.42 16.82
N ARG A 188 -18.62 -12.60 17.40
CA ARG A 188 -18.99 -12.86 18.78
C ARG A 188 -17.89 -12.38 19.70
N THR A 189 -18.25 -11.52 20.64
CA THR A 189 -17.30 -10.76 21.46
C THR A 189 -17.30 -11.24 22.91
N PHE A 190 -16.11 -11.22 23.51
CA PHE A 190 -15.89 -11.59 24.90
C PHE A 190 -15.15 -10.46 25.60
N GLY A 191 -15.65 -10.02 26.75
CA GLY A 191 -15.07 -8.88 27.46
C GLY A 191 -15.22 -7.56 26.70
N PRO A 192 -14.41 -6.54 27.02
CA PRO A 192 -14.51 -5.20 26.43
C PRO A 192 -13.87 -5.14 25.03
N TYR A 193 -14.44 -5.87 24.05
CA TYR A 193 -13.85 -6.06 22.73
C TYR A 193 -13.68 -4.77 21.92
N LEU A 194 -14.69 -3.89 21.91
CA LEU A 194 -14.60 -2.61 21.20
C LEU A 194 -13.53 -1.70 21.84
N GLU A 195 -13.40 -1.72 23.16
CA GLU A 195 -12.36 -0.97 23.90
C GLU A 195 -10.95 -1.49 23.57
N ALA A 196 -10.77 -2.83 23.54
CA ALA A 196 -9.52 -3.44 23.10
C ALA A 196 -9.15 -2.99 21.67
N LEU A 197 -10.14 -2.83 20.79
CA LEU A 197 -9.93 -2.31 19.43
C LEU A 197 -9.90 -0.78 19.32
N GLY A 198 -10.23 -0.04 20.38
CA GLY A 198 -10.25 1.43 20.38
C GLY A 198 -11.37 1.97 19.49
N LEU A 199 -12.47 1.22 19.40
CA LEU A 199 -13.63 1.53 18.58
C LEU A 199 -14.73 2.10 19.46
N GLU A 200 -15.30 3.21 19.00
CA GLU A 200 -16.45 3.85 19.62
C GLU A 200 -17.61 3.93 18.61
N PRO A 201 -18.84 3.57 19.00
CA PRO A 201 -20.00 3.76 18.14
C PRO A 201 -20.22 5.24 17.80
N ALA A 202 -20.45 5.53 16.52
CA ALA A 202 -20.82 6.87 16.05
C ALA A 202 -22.22 7.27 16.51
N LEU A 203 -23.12 6.29 16.66
CA LEU A 203 -24.47 6.46 17.19
C LEU A 203 -24.73 5.37 18.23
N GLY A 204 -25.48 5.73 19.28
CA GLY A 204 -25.80 4.83 20.38
C GLY A 204 -24.64 4.68 21.37
N ARG A 205 -24.40 3.45 21.83
CA ARG A 205 -23.38 3.12 22.84
C ARG A 205 -22.75 1.76 22.61
N ALA A 206 -21.60 1.54 23.24
CA ALA A 206 -21.02 0.20 23.36
C ALA A 206 -21.85 -0.67 24.33
N PRO A 207 -21.75 -2.01 24.24
CA PRO A 207 -22.31 -2.90 25.26
C PRO A 207 -21.71 -2.59 26.64
N THR A 208 -22.55 -2.61 27.67
CA THR A 208 -22.11 -2.51 29.07
C THR A 208 -21.31 -3.74 29.46
N ARG A 209 -20.57 -3.68 30.58
CA ARG A 209 -19.80 -4.82 31.09
C ARG A 209 -20.68 -6.05 31.40
N GLN A 210 -21.93 -5.83 31.80
CA GLN A 210 -22.87 -6.92 32.07
C GLN A 210 -23.36 -7.58 30.77
N GLU A 211 -23.75 -6.77 29.78
CA GLU A 211 -24.15 -7.25 28.45
C GLU A 211 -22.98 -7.95 27.73
N ALA A 212 -21.75 -7.43 27.87
CA ALA A 212 -20.53 -8.04 27.31
C ALA A 212 -20.21 -9.43 27.91
N ARG A 213 -20.74 -9.73 29.11
CA ARG A 213 -20.68 -11.05 29.75
C ARG A 213 -21.84 -11.97 29.33
N GLY A 214 -22.65 -11.55 28.35
CA GLY A 214 -23.82 -12.30 27.89
C GLY A 214 -24.97 -12.31 28.89
N ALA A 215 -24.92 -11.46 29.93
CA ALA A 215 -25.96 -11.39 30.94
C ALA A 215 -27.03 -10.36 30.54
N GLY A 216 -28.30 -10.68 30.77
CA GLY A 216 -29.43 -9.80 30.49
C GLY A 216 -29.94 -9.91 29.05
N GLN A 217 -30.46 -8.80 28.52
CA GLN A 217 -31.01 -8.74 27.17
C GLN A 217 -29.89 -8.84 26.12
N PRO A 218 -29.99 -9.71 25.11
CA PRO A 218 -29.00 -9.79 24.03
C PRO A 218 -28.93 -8.47 23.25
N VAL A 219 -27.72 -7.93 23.08
CA VAL A 219 -27.49 -6.67 22.38
C VAL A 219 -26.57 -6.86 21.19
N ALA A 220 -26.64 -5.95 20.21
CA ALA A 220 -25.78 -5.92 19.04
C ALA A 220 -25.27 -4.51 18.77
N VAL A 221 -24.02 -4.41 18.33
CA VAL A 221 -23.50 -3.22 17.65
C VAL A 221 -23.38 -3.58 16.17
N ILE A 222 -23.87 -2.72 15.28
CA ILE A 222 -23.88 -2.99 13.84
C ILE A 222 -22.94 -2.08 13.07
N SER A 223 -22.52 -2.51 11.88
CA SER A 223 -21.75 -1.67 10.96
C SER A 223 -22.63 -0.59 10.32
N ASP A 224 -22.03 0.55 9.95
CA ASP A 224 -22.68 1.56 9.10
C ASP A 224 -23.22 0.95 7.79
N ARG A 225 -22.53 -0.05 7.22
CA ARG A 225 -22.98 -0.78 6.03
C ARG A 225 -24.31 -1.50 6.27
N LEU A 226 -24.39 -2.31 7.33
CA LEU A 226 -25.61 -3.06 7.65
C LEU A 226 -26.76 -2.09 7.97
N TRP A 227 -26.47 -1.03 8.72
CA TRP A 227 -27.43 0.02 9.05
C TRP A 227 -28.04 0.65 7.79
N ARG A 228 -27.22 1.07 6.81
CA ARG A 228 -27.73 1.66 5.57
C ARG A 228 -28.47 0.65 4.69
N GLN A 229 -27.94 -0.56 4.55
CA GLN A 229 -28.48 -1.56 3.62
C GLN A 229 -29.78 -2.20 4.11
N VAL A 230 -29.88 -2.50 5.41
CA VAL A 230 -31.03 -3.22 5.98
C VAL A 230 -32.02 -2.27 6.62
N PHE A 231 -31.54 -1.24 7.32
CA PHE A 231 -32.38 -0.31 8.08
C PHE A 231 -32.57 1.04 7.38
N GLY A 232 -32.03 1.23 6.17
CA GLY A 232 -32.22 2.44 5.37
C GLY A 232 -31.55 3.70 5.94
N GLY A 233 -30.71 3.56 6.97
CA GLY A 233 -30.07 4.71 7.61
C GLY A 233 -30.94 5.46 8.64
N GLY A 234 -32.07 4.88 9.08
CA GLY A 234 -32.94 5.48 10.09
C GLY A 234 -32.36 5.39 11.51
N GLN A 235 -32.59 6.42 12.35
CA GLN A 235 -32.12 6.40 13.74
C GLN A 235 -32.95 5.46 14.64
N GLU A 236 -34.15 5.10 14.21
CA GLU A 236 -35.04 4.14 14.88
C GLU A 236 -34.43 2.73 15.01
N VAL A 237 -33.30 2.47 14.36
CA VAL A 237 -32.55 1.22 14.57
C VAL A 237 -32.01 1.10 15.99
N ILE A 238 -31.65 2.21 16.65
CA ILE A 238 -31.14 2.17 18.04
C ILE A 238 -32.30 1.82 18.97
N GLY A 239 -32.14 0.77 19.77
CA GLY A 239 -33.22 0.16 20.55
C GLY A 239 -34.11 -0.79 19.74
N GLY A 240 -33.96 -0.83 18.41
CA GLY A 240 -34.66 -1.73 17.52
C GLY A 240 -34.15 -3.17 17.59
N SER A 241 -34.90 -4.08 16.98
CA SER A 241 -34.58 -5.51 16.94
C SER A 241 -33.80 -5.91 15.68
N LEU A 242 -32.85 -6.80 15.87
CA LEU A 242 -32.09 -7.53 14.85
C LEU A 242 -32.31 -9.02 15.08
N ALA A 243 -33.04 -9.68 14.18
CA ALA A 243 -33.35 -11.10 14.28
C ALA A 243 -32.36 -11.93 13.45
N LEU A 244 -31.50 -12.71 14.11
CA LEU A 244 -30.49 -13.57 13.50
C LEU A 244 -30.73 -15.02 13.92
N ASP A 245 -30.86 -15.91 12.95
CA ASP A 245 -31.27 -17.30 13.16
C ASP A 245 -32.53 -17.36 14.05
N ASP A 246 -32.47 -18.03 15.19
CA ASP A 246 -33.57 -18.16 16.15
C ASP A 246 -33.56 -17.10 17.27
N SER A 247 -32.64 -16.14 17.20
CA SER A 247 -32.32 -15.21 18.28
C SER A 247 -32.59 -13.75 17.91
N VAL A 248 -33.09 -12.96 18.87
CA VAL A 248 -33.37 -11.53 18.69
C VAL A 248 -32.44 -10.69 19.56
N TYR A 249 -31.77 -9.73 18.94
CA TYR A 249 -30.82 -8.82 19.57
C TYR A 249 -31.33 -7.39 19.49
N THR A 250 -31.06 -6.59 20.51
CA THR A 250 -31.34 -5.15 20.49
C THR A 250 -30.12 -4.40 19.98
N VAL A 251 -30.30 -3.61 18.94
CA VAL A 251 -29.21 -2.79 18.41
C VAL A 251 -28.96 -1.62 19.36
N VAL A 252 -27.79 -1.58 19.99
CA VAL A 252 -27.43 -0.53 20.96
C VAL A 252 -26.45 0.50 20.41
N GLY A 253 -25.79 0.20 19.29
CA GLY A 253 -24.84 1.12 18.68
C GLY A 253 -24.53 0.81 17.21
N ILE A 254 -23.98 1.80 16.52
CA ILE A 254 -23.55 1.72 15.11
C ILE A 254 -22.11 2.20 15.02
N LEU A 255 -21.22 1.38 14.47
CA LEU A 255 -19.83 1.77 14.26
C LEU A 255 -19.67 2.75 13.09
N PRO A 256 -18.69 3.67 13.13
CA PRO A 256 -18.41 4.58 12.04
C PRO A 256 -17.98 3.83 10.77
N PRO A 257 -18.24 4.39 9.58
CA PRO A 257 -17.76 3.81 8.32
C PRO A 257 -16.24 3.75 8.28
N GLY A 258 -15.70 2.68 7.70
CA GLY A 258 -14.26 2.54 7.45
C GLY A 258 -13.41 2.15 8.67
N GLN A 259 -14.03 1.83 9.82
CA GLN A 259 -13.34 1.42 11.05
C GLN A 259 -12.96 -0.06 11.10
N PHE A 260 -13.55 -0.93 10.28
CA PHE A 260 -13.25 -2.36 10.28
C PHE A 260 -13.27 -2.92 8.85
N PRO A 261 -12.65 -4.09 8.59
CA PRO A 261 -12.79 -4.81 7.33
C PRO A 261 -14.25 -4.85 6.86
N ARG A 262 -14.45 -4.65 5.55
CA ARG A 262 -15.79 -4.38 4.95
C ARG A 262 -16.77 -5.54 5.07
N ASP A 263 -16.31 -6.72 5.48
CA ASP A 263 -17.06 -7.95 5.58
C ASP A 263 -17.85 -8.09 6.88
N ILE A 264 -17.44 -7.49 8.01
CA ILE A 264 -18.14 -7.65 9.29
C ILE A 264 -19.42 -6.78 9.36
N ASP A 265 -20.55 -7.45 9.62
CA ASP A 265 -21.88 -6.84 9.70
C ASP A 265 -22.23 -6.38 11.11
N ALA A 266 -21.90 -7.16 12.14
CA ALA A 266 -22.25 -6.89 13.53
C ALA A 266 -21.28 -7.50 14.55
N TRP A 267 -21.24 -6.89 15.75
CA TRP A 267 -20.53 -7.33 16.94
C TRP A 267 -21.54 -7.62 18.04
N ILE A 268 -21.54 -8.85 18.52
CA ILE A 268 -22.56 -9.34 19.47
C ILE A 268 -21.84 -10.00 20.65
N PRO A 269 -22.11 -9.63 21.92
CA PRO A 269 -21.61 -10.37 23.06
C PRO A 269 -21.97 -11.85 22.98
N ALA A 270 -21.00 -12.73 23.23
CA ALA A 270 -21.23 -14.16 23.23
C ALA A 270 -22.20 -14.53 24.37
N PRO A 271 -23.17 -15.44 24.13
CA PRO A 271 -24.09 -15.84 25.20
C PRO A 271 -23.36 -16.67 26.28
N PRO A 272 -23.94 -16.81 27.48
CA PRO A 272 -23.27 -17.42 28.64
C PRO A 272 -22.70 -18.81 28.36
N VAL A 273 -23.40 -19.64 27.55
CA VAL A 273 -22.95 -20.98 27.18
C VAL A 273 -21.57 -21.00 26.49
N PHE A 274 -21.24 -19.98 25.69
CA PHE A 274 -19.92 -19.86 25.08
C PHE A 274 -18.91 -19.26 26.05
N GLN A 275 -19.34 -18.35 26.93
CA GLN A 275 -18.47 -17.75 27.95
C GLN A 275 -17.99 -18.79 28.96
N GLU A 276 -18.82 -19.78 29.27
CA GLU A 276 -18.54 -20.85 30.23
C GLU A 276 -17.93 -22.10 29.58
N ALA A 277 -17.52 -22.03 28.31
CA ALA A 277 -16.96 -23.19 27.62
C ALA A 277 -15.74 -23.78 28.35
N PRO A 278 -15.54 -25.11 28.31
CA PRO A 278 -14.41 -25.77 28.96
C PRO A 278 -13.05 -25.22 28.52
N ARG A 279 -12.03 -25.36 29.38
CA ARG A 279 -10.64 -24.91 29.08
C ARG A 279 -10.06 -25.49 27.79
N GLY A 280 -10.54 -26.66 27.34
CA GLY A 280 -10.12 -27.28 26.08
C GLY A 280 -10.69 -26.62 24.82
N SER A 281 -11.62 -25.68 24.93
CA SER A 281 -12.27 -25.04 23.78
C SER A 281 -11.42 -23.87 23.25
N GLN A 282 -10.48 -24.21 22.37
CA GLN A 282 -9.47 -23.30 21.79
C GLN A 282 -9.93 -22.67 20.47
N TYR A 283 -10.95 -21.82 20.52
CA TYR A 283 -11.57 -21.23 19.32
C TYR A 283 -11.55 -19.70 19.29
N LEU A 284 -11.06 -19.04 20.35
CA LEU A 284 -11.02 -17.58 20.42
C LEU A 284 -9.77 -17.02 19.78
N ARG A 285 -9.94 -15.93 19.03
CA ARG A 285 -8.87 -14.98 18.75
C ARG A 285 -8.81 -13.97 19.90
N LEU A 286 -7.74 -14.02 20.69
CA LEU A 286 -7.52 -13.12 21.81
C LEU A 286 -6.89 -11.82 21.31
N THR A 287 -7.47 -10.70 21.74
CA THR A 287 -7.08 -9.35 21.34
C THR A 287 -6.90 -8.52 22.59
N ALA A 288 -5.80 -7.78 22.68
CA ALA A 288 -5.52 -6.91 23.80
C ALA A 288 -5.04 -5.54 23.34
N ARG A 289 -5.22 -4.53 24.19
CA ARG A 289 -4.70 -3.18 24.00
C ARG A 289 -3.64 -2.90 25.05
N LEU A 290 -2.42 -2.59 24.60
CA LEU A 290 -1.32 -2.20 25.47
C LEU A 290 -1.69 -0.95 26.29
N GLY A 291 -1.46 -1.01 27.61
CA GLY A 291 -1.64 0.12 28.54
C GLY A 291 -0.70 1.27 28.20
N PRO A 292 -1.08 2.54 28.48
CA PRO A 292 -0.35 3.73 28.03
C PRO A 292 1.14 3.60 28.35
N GLU A 293 1.99 3.89 27.37
CA GLU A 293 3.47 3.80 27.48
C GLU A 293 4.09 2.39 27.61
N VAL A 294 3.31 1.32 27.70
CA VAL A 294 3.83 -0.06 27.75
C VAL A 294 4.33 -0.52 26.37
N SER A 295 5.54 -1.09 26.35
CA SER A 295 6.16 -1.68 25.15
C SER A 295 5.65 -3.10 24.86
N LYS A 296 5.81 -3.58 23.62
CA LYS A 296 5.41 -4.95 23.26
C LYS A 296 6.27 -5.98 24.00
N GLU A 297 7.54 -5.68 24.17
CA GLU A 297 8.53 -6.53 24.84
C GLU A 297 8.21 -6.68 26.32
N GLU A 298 7.82 -5.59 26.99
CA GLU A 298 7.39 -5.60 28.38
C GLU A 298 6.10 -6.41 28.58
N ALA A 299 5.10 -6.17 27.73
CA ALA A 299 3.84 -6.91 27.79
C ALA A 299 4.02 -8.40 27.48
N GLN A 300 4.97 -8.77 26.62
CA GLN A 300 5.31 -10.16 26.32
C GLN A 300 6.00 -10.86 27.50
N ALA A 301 6.74 -10.14 28.34
CA ALA A 301 7.40 -10.71 29.50
C ALA A 301 6.42 -11.06 30.65
N GLU A 302 5.20 -10.51 30.62
CA GLU A 302 4.15 -10.79 31.62
C GLU A 302 3.31 -12.05 31.29
N LEU A 303 3.35 -12.53 30.05
CA LEU A 303 2.56 -13.67 29.54
C LEU A 303 3.20 -15.04 29.85
#